data_AF-A0A920TWD9-F1
#
_entry.id   AF-A0A920TWD9-F1
#
_cell.length_a   1.000
_cell.length_b   1.000
_cell.length_c   1.000
_cell.angle_alpha   90.00
_cell.angle_beta   90.00
_cell.angle_gamma   90.00
#
_symmetry.space_group_name_H-M   'P 1'
#
loop_
_entity.id
_entity.type
_entity.pdbx_description
1 polymer ?
#
loop_
_entity_poly.entity_id
_entity_poly.type
_entity_poly.pdbx_seq_one_letter_code
_entity_poly.pdbx_strand_id
1 'polypeptide(L)'
;MDLILLTVKTYHNEVAVPMLEPMVGNNTVVICLQNGIDSYKLASDFLGSAKVMPGAAYIEAHLIEPGVVRQDGDVVRIEFGEDDGSHSERGVLLAEMFNESGVEASFSDDIHKTLWTKFLFIATMAGVTSLARKSMAVLMANPEWAKIIRACMEEIESVGKAKNISLSNTVVDDTLVI
;
A
#
# COMPACT_ATOMS: atom_id res chain seq x y z
N MET A 1 19.20 -11.74 -6.49
CA MET A 1 18.30 -11.77 -5.32
C MET A 1 17.02 -12.47 -5.73
N ASP A 2 16.41 -13.28 -4.87
CA ASP A 2 15.13 -13.93 -5.20
C ASP A 2 13.95 -13.00 -4.95
N LEU A 3 14.03 -12.20 -3.88
CA LEU A 3 13.03 -11.20 -3.50
C LEU A 3 13.69 -9.84 -3.25
N ILE A 4 13.06 -8.77 -3.73
CA ILE A 4 13.39 -7.38 -3.42
C ILE A 4 12.12 -6.69 -2.91
N LEU A 5 12.22 -5.99 -1.78
CA LEU A 5 11.15 -5.13 -1.27
C LEU A 5 11.47 -3.68 -1.60
N LEU A 6 10.68 -3.06 -2.47
CA LEU A 6 10.82 -1.64 -2.80
C LEU A 6 10.09 -0.79 -1.75
N THR A 7 10.86 -0.18 -0.85
CA THR A 7 10.35 0.52 0.35
C THR A 7 10.85 1.96 0.52
N VAL A 8 11.61 2.48 -0.44
CA VAL A 8 11.95 3.91 -0.49
C VAL A 8 10.68 4.75 -0.64
N LYS A 9 10.75 6.08 -0.53
CA LYS A 9 9.61 6.93 -0.87
C LYS A 9 9.48 7.05 -2.39
N THR A 10 8.25 7.15 -2.90
CA THR A 10 7.94 7.12 -4.34
C THR A 10 8.67 8.20 -5.14
N TYR A 11 8.92 9.37 -4.54
CA TYR A 11 9.71 10.44 -5.16
C TYR A 11 11.19 10.11 -5.35
N HIS A 12 11.67 8.98 -4.84
CA HIS A 12 13.01 8.45 -5.13
C HIS A 12 12.99 7.32 -6.16
N ASN A 13 11.83 6.94 -6.74
CA ASN A 13 11.74 5.80 -7.66
C ASN A 13 12.60 5.99 -8.92
N GLU A 14 12.70 7.21 -9.44
CA GLU A 14 13.55 7.52 -10.61
C GLU A 14 15.04 7.20 -10.37
N VAL A 15 15.48 7.20 -9.11
CA VAL A 15 16.85 6.83 -8.74
C VAL A 15 16.91 5.37 -8.29
N ALA A 16 15.98 4.94 -7.44
CA ALA A 16 16.03 3.63 -6.81
C ALA A 16 15.73 2.48 -7.77
N VAL A 17 14.78 2.63 -8.69
CA VAL A 17 14.39 1.54 -9.61
C VAL A 17 15.54 1.16 -10.56
N PRO A 18 16.24 2.11 -11.22
CA PRO A 18 17.42 1.76 -12.02
C PRO A 18 18.52 1.05 -11.22
N MET A 19 18.68 1.38 -9.94
CA MET A 19 19.66 0.69 -9.07
C MET A 19 19.31 -0.77 -8.79
N LEU A 20 18.05 -1.20 -9.01
CA LEU A 20 17.66 -2.59 -8.85
C LEU A 20 18.10 -3.48 -10.01
N GLU A 21 18.29 -2.91 -11.22
CA GLU A 21 18.54 -3.67 -12.46
C GLU A 21 19.64 -4.75 -12.30
N PRO A 22 20.81 -4.48 -11.71
CA PRO A 22 21.88 -5.48 -11.60
C PRO A 22 21.54 -6.64 -10.65
N MET A 23 20.53 -6.48 -9.79
CA MET A 23 20.10 -7.48 -8.80
C MET A 23 18.91 -8.33 -9.29
N VAL A 24 18.25 -7.89 -10.37
CA VAL A 24 17.02 -8.45 -10.91
C VAL A 24 17.34 -9.49 -11.99
N GLY A 25 17.34 -10.76 -11.59
CA GLY A 25 17.47 -11.91 -12.48
C GLY A 25 16.14 -12.32 -13.14
N ASN A 26 16.10 -13.52 -13.70
CA ASN A 26 14.90 -14.07 -14.35
C ASN A 26 13.83 -14.48 -13.34
N ASN A 27 14.23 -14.90 -12.14
CA ASN A 27 13.32 -15.40 -11.10
C ASN A 27 13.11 -14.39 -9.97
N THR A 28 13.70 -13.19 -10.07
CA THR A 28 13.57 -12.17 -9.04
C THR A 28 12.16 -11.61 -9.02
N VAL A 29 11.56 -11.55 -7.84
CA VAL A 29 10.31 -10.84 -7.58
C VAL A 29 10.62 -9.52 -6.86
N VAL A 30 10.00 -8.44 -7.32
CA VAL A 30 10.05 -7.13 -6.69
C VAL A 30 8.66 -6.80 -6.16
N ILE A 31 8.49 -6.75 -4.83
CA ILE A 31 7.23 -6.31 -4.23
C ILE A 31 7.33 -4.82 -3.92
N CYS A 32 6.42 -4.02 -4.48
CA CYS A 32 6.32 -2.60 -4.18
C CYS A 32 5.40 -2.39 -2.98
N LEU A 33 5.95 -2.00 -1.82
CA LEU A 33 5.18 -1.79 -0.58
C LEU A 33 4.90 -0.32 -0.28
N GLN A 34 5.21 0.55 -1.25
CA GLN A 34 5.06 2.00 -1.13
C GLN A 34 3.57 2.38 -1.19
N ASN A 35 3.16 3.35 -0.39
CA ASN A 35 1.79 3.87 -0.45
C ASN A 35 1.49 4.51 -1.82
N GLY A 36 0.26 4.31 -2.29
CA GLY A 36 -0.25 4.86 -3.54
C GLY A 36 -0.79 3.76 -4.47
N ILE A 37 -1.79 4.10 -5.27
CA ILE A 37 -2.45 3.18 -6.21
C ILE A 37 -1.58 2.84 -7.44
N ASP A 38 -0.61 3.70 -7.75
CA ASP A 38 0.25 3.60 -8.95
C ASP A 38 1.74 3.48 -8.58
N SER A 39 2.06 3.25 -7.31
CA SER A 39 3.44 3.31 -6.78
C SER A 39 4.39 2.32 -7.45
N TYR A 40 3.87 1.19 -7.93
CA TYR A 40 4.59 0.11 -8.57
C TYR A 40 4.87 0.34 -10.06
N LYS A 41 4.14 1.25 -10.74
CA LYS A 41 4.16 1.36 -12.22
C LYS A 41 5.53 1.65 -12.80
N LEU A 42 6.28 2.58 -12.22
CA LEU A 42 7.63 2.90 -12.70
C LEU A 42 8.55 1.68 -12.63
N ALA A 43 8.44 0.87 -11.56
CA ALA A 43 9.20 -0.37 -11.44
C ALA A 43 8.73 -1.40 -12.48
N SER A 44 7.42 -1.56 -12.69
CA SER A 44 6.87 -2.48 -13.70
C SER A 44 7.30 -2.11 -15.12
N ASP A 45 7.23 -0.83 -15.47
CA ASP A 45 7.60 -0.33 -16.81
C ASP A 45 9.09 -0.53 -17.09
N PHE A 46 9.94 -0.36 -16.06
CA PHE A 46 11.39 -0.45 -16.21
C PHE A 46 11.93 -1.90 -16.10
N LEU A 47 11.46 -2.68 -15.12
CA LEU A 47 11.97 -4.03 -14.83
C LEU A 47 11.17 -5.15 -15.52
N GLY A 48 9.99 -4.81 -16.07
CA GLY A 48 9.01 -5.72 -16.63
C GLY A 48 7.93 -6.09 -15.61
N SER A 49 6.66 -5.96 -16.00
CA SER A 49 5.49 -6.24 -15.15
C SER A 49 5.50 -7.65 -14.56
N ALA A 50 5.99 -8.64 -15.33
CA ALA A 50 6.14 -10.02 -14.87
C ALA A 50 7.08 -10.16 -13.66
N LYS A 51 7.91 -9.18 -13.31
CA LYS A 51 8.80 -9.23 -12.14
C LYS A 51 8.30 -8.44 -10.94
N VAL A 52 7.26 -7.62 -11.12
CA VAL A 52 6.83 -6.64 -10.12
C VAL A 52 5.44 -6.99 -9.62
N MET A 53 5.30 -7.12 -8.31
CA MET A 53 4.02 -7.27 -7.62
C MET A 53 3.67 -5.96 -6.91
N PRO A 54 2.52 -5.33 -7.21
CA PRO A 54 1.96 -4.32 -6.32
C PRO A 54 1.69 -4.90 -4.92
N GLY A 55 1.84 -4.05 -3.90
CA GLY A 55 1.67 -4.46 -2.52
C GLY A 55 1.34 -3.31 -1.57
N ALA A 56 0.84 -3.69 -0.40
CA ALA A 56 0.39 -2.82 0.66
C ALA A 56 0.94 -3.31 2.00
N ALA A 57 1.79 -2.52 2.64
CA ALA A 57 2.23 -2.77 4.01
C ALA A 57 1.37 -2.00 5.04
N TYR A 58 0.87 -2.69 6.06
CA TYR A 58 0.17 -2.13 7.20
C TYR A 58 1.12 -2.21 8.39
N ILE A 59 1.73 -1.09 8.74
CA ILE A 59 2.69 -0.98 9.84
C ILE A 59 2.78 0.47 10.31
N GLU A 60 2.88 0.65 11.62
CA GLU A 60 3.17 1.93 12.26
C GLU A 60 4.60 1.90 12.79
N ALA A 61 5.55 2.33 11.95
CA ALA A 61 6.95 2.37 12.31
C ALA A 61 7.63 3.63 11.75
N HIS A 62 8.62 4.13 12.48
CA HIS A 62 9.40 5.29 12.09
C HIS A 62 10.84 5.22 12.60
N LEU A 63 11.72 5.92 11.88
CA LEU A 63 13.12 6.08 12.27
C LEU A 63 13.22 7.09 13.41
N ILE A 64 13.88 6.70 14.50
CA ILE A 64 14.18 7.59 15.64
C ILE A 64 15.49 8.34 15.36
N GLU A 65 16.49 7.59 14.92
CA GLU A 65 17.83 8.06 14.58
C GLU A 65 18.47 7.04 13.60
N PRO A 66 19.59 7.36 12.94
CA PRO A 66 20.22 6.45 11.98
C PRO A 66 20.45 5.04 12.57
N GLY A 67 19.82 4.04 11.96
CA GLY A 67 19.93 2.64 12.39
C GLY A 67 18.96 2.21 13.51
N VAL A 68 18.11 3.10 14.02
CA VAL A 68 17.15 2.79 15.11
C VAL A 68 15.72 3.05 14.65
N VAL A 69 14.92 1.99 14.58
CA VAL A 69 13.50 2.03 14.19
C VAL A 69 12.64 1.73 15.41
N ARG A 70 11.58 2.52 15.60
CA ARG A 70 10.50 2.23 16.56
C ARG A 70 9.26 1.82 15.79
N GLN A 71 8.61 0.77 16.28
CA GLN A 71 7.25 0.38 15.89
C GLN A 71 6.31 0.76 17.04
N ASP A 72 5.25 1.50 16.74
CA ASP A 72 4.30 1.99 17.76
C ASP A 72 3.01 1.17 17.82
N GLY A 73 2.68 0.44 16.76
CA GLY A 73 1.47 -0.39 16.65
C GLY A 73 1.77 -1.89 16.56
N ASP A 74 0.82 -2.72 16.97
CA ASP A 74 0.97 -4.19 16.96
C ASP A 74 0.70 -4.81 15.58
N VAL A 75 0.07 -4.08 14.67
CA VAL A 75 -0.26 -4.56 13.32
C VAL A 75 0.98 -4.50 12.43
N VAL A 76 1.40 -5.67 11.94
CA VAL A 76 2.39 -5.82 10.89
C VAL A 76 1.85 -6.80 9.86
N ARG A 77 1.33 -6.27 8.76
CA ARG A 77 0.74 -7.08 7.69
C ARG A 77 1.20 -6.62 6.32
N ILE A 78 1.43 -7.55 5.41
CA ILE A 78 1.69 -7.28 4.00
C ILE A 78 0.62 -7.96 3.16
N GLU A 79 0.01 -7.22 2.24
CA GLU A 79 -0.84 -7.81 1.22
C GLU A 79 -0.29 -7.45 -0.16
N PHE A 80 -0.12 -8.42 -1.04
CA PHE A 80 0.45 -8.22 -2.37
C PHE A 80 -0.20 -9.17 -3.37
N GLY A 81 -0.09 -8.86 -4.66
CA GLY A 81 -0.69 -9.69 -5.70
C GLY A 81 -0.06 -9.44 -7.07
N GLU A 82 -0.46 -10.25 -8.04
CA GLU A 82 -0.09 -10.02 -9.43
C GLU A 82 -0.90 -8.83 -9.99
N ASP A 83 -0.25 -7.96 -10.75
CA ASP A 83 -0.90 -6.76 -11.31
C ASP A 83 -2.08 -7.09 -12.25
N ASP A 84 -2.02 -8.26 -12.90
CA ASP A 84 -3.09 -8.76 -13.77
C ASP A 84 -4.18 -9.56 -13.03
N GLY A 85 -4.07 -9.69 -11.70
CA GLY A 85 -4.99 -10.48 -10.87
C GLY A 85 -4.81 -11.99 -11.00
N SER A 86 -3.73 -12.47 -11.63
CA SER A 86 -3.46 -13.90 -11.71
C SER A 86 -3.06 -14.49 -10.35
N HIS A 87 -3.48 -15.73 -10.11
CA HIS A 87 -3.09 -16.48 -8.92
C HIS A 87 -1.85 -17.32 -9.23
N SER A 88 -0.67 -16.88 -8.79
CA SER A 88 0.62 -17.48 -9.14
C SER A 88 1.25 -18.29 -7.99
N GLU A 89 1.93 -19.39 -8.34
CA GLU A 89 2.64 -20.23 -7.35
C GLU A 89 3.71 -19.44 -6.58
N ARG A 90 4.39 -18.50 -7.25
CA ARG A 90 5.39 -17.63 -6.61
C ARG A 90 4.75 -16.69 -5.58
N GLY A 91 3.52 -16.21 -5.83
CA GLY A 91 2.81 -15.34 -4.90
C GLY A 91 2.41 -16.09 -3.63
N VAL A 92 1.88 -17.29 -3.79
CA VAL A 92 1.53 -18.20 -2.68
C VAL A 92 2.75 -18.51 -1.83
N LEU A 93 3.86 -18.94 -2.45
CA LEU A 93 5.09 -19.29 -1.75
C LEU A 93 5.68 -18.09 -0.98
N LEU A 94 5.63 -16.88 -1.56
CA LEU A 94 6.08 -15.67 -0.87
C LEU A 94 5.22 -15.35 0.35
N ALA A 95 3.90 -15.53 0.27
CA ALA A 95 3.01 -15.29 1.40
C ALA A 95 3.27 -16.30 2.52
N GLU A 96 3.47 -17.58 2.19
CA GLU A 96 3.88 -18.61 3.14
C GLU A 96 5.20 -18.24 3.83
N MET A 97 6.23 -17.86 3.06
CA MET A 97 7.53 -17.45 3.60
C MET A 97 7.44 -16.27 4.57
N PHE A 98 6.63 -15.25 4.26
CA PHE A 98 6.41 -14.14 5.19
C PHE A 98 5.75 -14.61 6.48
N ASN A 99 4.70 -15.42 6.39
CA ASN A 99 3.99 -15.92 7.57
C ASN A 99 4.89 -16.81 8.45
N GLU A 100 5.73 -17.66 7.85
CA GLU A 100 6.73 -18.46 8.57
C GLU A 100 7.77 -17.59 9.29
N SER A 101 8.09 -16.42 8.73
CA SER A 101 8.99 -15.44 9.37
C SER A 101 8.33 -14.59 10.47
N GLY A 102 7.02 -14.76 10.70
CA GLY A 102 6.24 -14.00 11.68
C GLY A 102 5.70 -12.66 11.17
N VAL A 103 5.78 -12.40 9.86
CA VAL A 103 5.14 -11.25 9.21
C VAL A 103 3.83 -11.73 8.59
N GLU A 104 2.69 -11.27 9.11
CA GLU A 104 1.40 -11.62 8.53
C GLU A 104 1.38 -11.21 7.05
N ALA A 105 1.12 -12.16 6.15
CA ALA A 105 1.03 -11.84 4.75
C ALA A 105 -0.08 -12.60 4.03
N SER A 106 -0.71 -11.91 3.08
CA SER A 106 -1.70 -12.49 2.18
C SER A 106 -1.34 -12.22 0.73
N PHE A 107 -1.52 -13.25 -0.10
CA PHE A 107 -1.51 -13.11 -1.55
C PHE A 107 -2.92 -12.82 -2.03
N SER A 108 -3.10 -11.66 -2.64
CA SER A 108 -4.41 -11.10 -2.99
C SER A 108 -4.80 -11.46 -4.42
N ASP A 109 -6.03 -11.94 -4.58
CA ASP A 109 -6.64 -12.17 -5.90
C ASP A 109 -7.15 -10.85 -6.54
N ASP A 110 -7.22 -9.76 -5.79
CA ASP A 110 -7.59 -8.42 -6.27
C ASP A 110 -6.74 -7.35 -5.57
N ILE A 111 -5.48 -7.31 -5.94
CA ILE A 111 -4.51 -6.36 -5.36
C ILE A 111 -4.92 -4.90 -5.59
N HIS A 112 -5.61 -4.60 -6.68
CA HIS A 112 -6.08 -3.24 -6.96
C HIS A 112 -7.13 -2.80 -5.94
N LYS A 113 -8.10 -3.65 -5.59
CA LYS A 113 -9.03 -3.37 -4.50
C LYS A 113 -8.31 -3.06 -3.20
N THR A 114 -7.26 -3.82 -2.88
CA THR A 114 -6.45 -3.61 -1.66
C THR A 114 -5.74 -2.26 -1.68
N LEU A 115 -5.06 -1.94 -2.77
CA LEU A 115 -4.38 -0.64 -2.94
C LEU A 115 -5.35 0.53 -2.82
N TRP A 116 -6.50 0.46 -3.49
CA TRP A 116 -7.52 1.51 -3.47
C TRP A 116 -8.20 1.66 -2.11
N THR A 117 -8.51 0.56 -1.43
CA THR A 117 -9.08 0.59 -0.08
C THR A 117 -8.11 1.26 0.90
N LYS A 118 -6.82 0.90 0.84
CA LYS A 118 -5.79 1.54 1.66
C LYS A 118 -5.57 3.01 1.27
N PHE A 119 -5.61 3.32 -0.02
CA PHE A 119 -5.43 4.68 -0.52
C PHE A 119 -6.57 5.61 -0.04
N LEU A 120 -7.82 5.14 -0.06
CA LEU A 120 -8.97 5.84 0.47
C LEU A 120 -8.76 6.31 1.91
N PHE A 121 -8.25 5.43 2.77
CA PHE A 121 -7.85 5.79 4.13
C PHE A 121 -6.69 6.79 4.11
N ILE A 122 -5.52 6.41 3.58
CA ILE A 122 -4.29 7.17 3.82
C ILE A 122 -4.28 8.55 3.16
N ALA A 123 -4.87 8.68 1.96
CA ALA A 123 -4.92 9.96 1.25
C ALA A 123 -5.83 10.95 1.98
N THR A 124 -6.99 10.49 2.44
CA THR A 124 -7.91 11.29 3.26
C THR A 124 -7.25 11.71 4.57
N MET A 125 -6.70 10.73 5.31
CA MET A 125 -6.10 10.95 6.62
C MET A 125 -4.93 11.94 6.52
N ALA A 126 -3.99 11.69 5.60
CA ALA A 126 -2.82 12.54 5.41
C ALA A 126 -3.21 13.94 4.96
N GLY A 127 -4.13 14.07 4.00
CA GLY A 127 -4.58 15.37 3.48
C GLY A 127 -5.27 16.22 4.55
N VAL A 128 -6.28 15.65 5.21
CA VAL A 128 -7.13 16.38 6.17
C VAL A 128 -6.37 16.73 7.46
N THR A 129 -5.61 15.79 8.02
CA THR A 129 -4.81 16.08 9.23
C THR A 129 -3.69 17.10 8.99
N SER A 130 -3.07 17.07 7.80
CA SER A 130 -2.06 18.06 7.42
C SER A 130 -2.65 19.45 7.26
N LEU A 131 -3.82 19.55 6.59
CA LEU A 131 -4.54 20.81 6.41
C LEU A 131 -4.94 21.43 7.75
N ALA A 132 -5.55 20.61 8.63
CA ALA A 132 -6.10 21.09 9.89
C ALA A 132 -5.05 21.20 11.01
N ARG A 133 -3.85 20.63 10.83
CA ARG A 133 -2.77 20.53 11.82
C ARG A 133 -3.25 19.94 13.16
N LYS A 134 -4.09 18.91 13.07
CA LYS A 134 -4.73 18.24 14.21
C LYS A 134 -4.77 16.74 13.95
N SER A 135 -4.78 15.95 15.01
CA SER A 135 -4.94 14.50 14.93
C SER A 135 -6.33 14.12 14.44
N MET A 136 -6.44 12.94 13.84
CA MET A 136 -7.72 12.45 13.31
C MET A 136 -8.80 12.38 14.41
N ALA A 137 -8.45 11.91 15.61
CA ALA A 137 -9.38 11.84 16.73
C ALA A 137 -10.02 13.19 17.08
N VAL A 138 -9.25 14.29 17.01
CA VAL A 138 -9.77 15.65 17.26
C VAL A 138 -10.70 16.11 16.14
N LEU A 139 -10.40 15.74 14.89
CA LEU A 139 -11.19 16.12 13.73
C LEU A 139 -12.51 15.35 13.67
N MET A 140 -12.48 14.04 13.91
CA MET A 140 -13.70 13.20 13.92
C MET A 140 -14.70 13.60 15.02
N ALA A 141 -14.22 14.15 16.14
CA ALA A 141 -15.09 14.67 17.20
C ALA A 141 -15.85 15.96 16.80
N ASN A 142 -15.46 16.61 15.70
CA ASN A 142 -16.15 17.79 15.17
C ASN A 142 -17.03 17.39 13.96
N PRO A 143 -18.36 17.63 14.01
CA PRO A 143 -19.27 17.20 12.94
C PRO A 143 -18.95 17.77 11.55
N GLU A 144 -18.40 18.99 11.46
CA GLU A 144 -18.06 19.60 10.18
C GLU A 144 -16.80 18.97 9.57
N TRP A 145 -15.81 18.66 10.41
CA TRP A 145 -14.63 17.91 9.95
C TRP A 145 -14.96 16.47 9.58
N ALA A 146 -15.84 15.80 10.33
CA ALA A 146 -16.31 14.46 9.99
C ALA A 146 -16.99 14.42 8.61
N LYS A 147 -17.79 15.44 8.25
CA LYS A 147 -18.36 15.59 6.90
C LYS A 147 -17.28 15.74 5.84
N ILE A 148 -16.25 16.55 6.09
CA ILE A 148 -15.14 16.76 5.15
C ILE A 148 -14.38 15.45 4.92
N ILE A 149 -14.06 14.72 5.99
CA ILE A 149 -13.36 13.43 5.92
C ILE A 149 -14.16 12.43 5.08
N ARG A 150 -15.46 12.30 5.36
CA ARG A 150 -16.36 11.44 4.57
C ARG A 150 -16.38 11.85 3.10
N ALA A 151 -16.55 13.15 2.81
CA ALA A 151 -16.58 13.64 1.44
C ALA A 151 -15.29 13.32 0.67
N CYS A 152 -14.11 13.47 1.29
CA CYS A 152 -12.84 13.06 0.67
C CYS A 152 -12.78 11.55 0.37
N MET A 153 -13.28 10.70 1.28
CA MET A 153 -13.34 9.26 1.03
C MET A 153 -14.32 8.90 -0.11
N GLU A 154 -15.48 9.56 -0.16
CA GLU A 154 -16.49 9.38 -1.22
C GLU A 154 -15.99 9.85 -2.60
N GLU A 155 -15.17 10.90 -2.65
CA GLU A 155 -14.49 11.31 -3.90
C GLU A 155 -13.53 10.23 -4.38
N ILE A 156 -12.70 9.68 -3.49
CA ILE A 156 -11.76 8.60 -3.85
C ILE A 156 -12.52 7.35 -4.29
N GLU A 157 -13.58 6.97 -3.56
CA GLU A 157 -14.46 5.85 -3.93
C GLU A 157 -15.05 6.05 -5.33
N SER A 158 -15.54 7.24 -5.63
CA SER A 158 -16.12 7.59 -6.92
C SER A 158 -15.12 7.42 -8.07
N VAL A 159 -13.86 7.83 -7.88
CA VAL A 159 -12.79 7.63 -8.87
C VAL A 159 -12.45 6.14 -9.00
N GLY A 160 -12.37 5.40 -7.89
CA GLY A 160 -12.12 3.96 -7.89
C GLY A 160 -13.21 3.20 -8.67
N LYS A 161 -14.48 3.49 -8.41
CA LYS A 161 -15.63 2.92 -9.15
C LYS A 161 -15.58 3.26 -10.64
N ALA A 162 -15.26 4.51 -10.99
CA ALA A 162 -15.10 4.92 -12.39
C ALA A 162 -13.93 4.21 -13.10
N LYS A 163 -12.95 3.71 -12.35
CA LYS A 163 -11.84 2.86 -12.83
C LYS A 163 -12.15 1.36 -12.79
N ASN A 164 -13.39 0.96 -12.50
CA ASN A 164 -13.83 -0.42 -12.35
C ASN A 164 -13.13 -1.20 -11.24
N ILE A 165 -12.71 -0.51 -10.17
CA ILE A 165 -12.16 -1.16 -8.99
C ILE A 165 -13.29 -1.75 -8.15
N SER A 166 -13.14 -3.00 -7.71
CA SER A 166 -14.12 -3.77 -6.94
C SER A 166 -14.22 -3.33 -5.45
N LEU A 167 -14.35 -2.02 -5.21
CA LEU A 167 -14.54 -1.48 -3.86
C LEU A 167 -15.88 -1.93 -3.27
N SER A 168 -15.91 -2.17 -1.95
CA SER A 168 -17.16 -2.44 -1.24
C SER A 168 -18.07 -1.21 -1.31
N ASN A 169 -19.38 -1.42 -1.41
CA ASN A 169 -20.37 -0.33 -1.31
C ASN A 169 -20.36 0.36 0.07
N THR A 170 -19.77 -0.30 1.07
CA THR A 170 -19.61 0.20 2.44
C THR A 170 -18.19 0.67 2.72
N VAL A 171 -17.29 0.75 1.73
CA VAL A 171 -15.86 0.98 1.97
C VAL A 171 -15.59 2.26 2.78
N VAL A 172 -16.39 3.31 2.58
CA VAL A 172 -16.30 4.56 3.35
C VAL A 172 -16.71 4.33 4.80
N ASP A 173 -17.85 3.66 5.03
CA ASP A 173 -18.36 3.40 6.37
C ASP A 173 -17.43 2.45 7.15
N ASP A 174 -16.95 1.40 6.48
CA ASP A 174 -16.00 0.42 7.03
C ASP A 174 -14.66 1.08 7.39
N THR A 175 -14.25 2.11 6.65
CA THR A 175 -13.00 2.84 6.93
C THR A 175 -13.14 3.81 8.10
N LEU A 176 -14.31 4.41 8.30
CA LEU A 176 -14.56 5.39 9.36
C LEU A 176 -14.67 4.78 10.76
N VAL A 177 -14.81 3.46 10.86
CA VAL A 177 -14.89 2.72 12.14
C VAL A 177 -13.56 2.15 12.63
N ILE A 178 -12.49 2.32 11.83
CA ILE A 178 -11.10 1.97 12.19
C ILE A 178 -10.50 3.07 13.07
#